data_AF-A0A5P1V0G3-F1
#
_entry.id   AF-A0A5P1V0G3-F1
#
_cell.length_a   1.000
_cell.length_b   1.000
_cell.length_c   1.000
_cell.angle_alpha   90.00
_cell.angle_beta   90.00
_cell.angle_gamma   90.00
#
_symmetry.space_group_name_H-M   'P 1'
#
loop_
_entity.id
_entity.type
_entity.pdbx_description
1 polymer ?
#
loop_
_entity_poly.entity_id
_entity_poly.type
_entity_poly.pdbx_seq_one_letter_code
_entity_poly.pdbx_strand_id
1 'polypeptide(L)' 'MRKRSRFITVDDVKFVYENYAKMSASEIAEVLGISKFQVNKIVNELRKRGINVPKKIGRKVNVYDQFIEMLKKEKKS' A
#
# COMPACT_ATOMS: atom_id res chain seq x y z
N MET A 1 -18.70 -12.52 -2.63
CA MET A 1 -18.11 -13.50 -1.67
C MET A 1 -16.68 -13.05 -1.35
N ARG A 2 -16.31 -12.73 -0.10
CA ARG A 2 -14.89 -12.49 0.23
C ARG A 2 -14.16 -13.83 0.07
N LYS A 3 -13.20 -13.91 -0.86
CA LYS A 3 -12.30 -15.07 -0.99
C LYS A 3 -11.71 -15.34 0.41
N ARG A 4 -11.91 -16.54 0.96
CA ARG A 4 -11.28 -16.93 2.23
C ARG A 4 -9.79 -16.80 2.00
N SER A 5 -9.15 -15.88 2.72
CA SER A 5 -7.72 -15.70 2.56
C SER A 5 -6.97 -16.89 3.15
N ARG A 6 -5.95 -17.34 2.42
CA ARG A 6 -5.09 -18.46 2.84
C ARG A 6 -4.25 -18.10 4.06
N PHE A 7 -3.64 -19.13 4.66
CA PHE A 7 -2.63 -18.96 5.70
C PHE A 7 -1.43 -18.16 5.18
N ILE A 8 -0.84 -17.36 6.09
CA ILE A 8 0.35 -16.56 5.82
C ILE A 8 1.59 -17.42 5.99
N THR A 9 2.48 -17.38 5.01
CA THR A 9 3.77 -18.08 5.01
C THR A 9 4.91 -17.13 5.36
N VAL A 10 6.10 -17.66 5.59
CA VAL A 10 7.31 -16.86 5.78
C VAL A 10 7.64 -16.04 4.52
N ASP A 11 7.42 -16.61 3.34
CA ASP A 11 7.64 -15.91 2.06
C ASP A 11 6.74 -14.70 1.90
N ASP A 12 5.49 -14.77 2.37
CA ASP A 12 4.59 -13.62 2.38
C ASP A 12 5.15 -12.49 3.27
N VAL A 13 5.65 -12.84 4.45
CA VAL A 13 6.23 -11.88 5.39
C VAL A 13 7.46 -11.21 4.78
N LYS A 14 8.33 -12.01 4.15
CA LYS A 14 9.53 -11.54 3.45
C LYS A 14 9.15 -10.59 2.30
N PHE A 15 8.21 -11.00 1.45
CA PHE A 15 7.77 -10.19 0.32
C PHE A 15 7.16 -8.85 0.78
N VAL A 16 6.32 -8.87 1.82
CA VAL A 16 5.75 -7.65 2.41
C VAL A 16 6.88 -6.73 2.88
N TYR A 17 7.85 -7.23 3.65
CA TYR A 17 8.95 -6.43 4.18
C TYR A 17 9.77 -5.74 3.06
N GLU A 18 10.13 -6.47 2.02
CA GLU A 18 10.97 -5.96 0.91
C GLU A 18 10.25 -4.91 0.04
N ASN A 19 8.91 -4.95 0.00
CA ASN A 19 8.12 -4.17 -0.94
C ASN A 19 7.22 -3.10 -0.30
N TYR A 20 7.04 -3.08 1.03
CA TYR A 20 6.13 -2.12 1.70
C TYR A 20 6.49 -0.64 1.51
N ALA A 21 7.76 -0.35 1.22
CA ALA A 21 8.24 0.98 0.90
C ALA A 21 7.99 1.40 -0.56
N LYS A 22 7.77 0.44 -1.45
CA LYS A 22 7.66 0.63 -2.91
C LYS A 22 6.21 0.48 -3.39
N MET A 23 5.45 -0.35 -2.70
CA MET A 23 4.08 -0.74 -3.04
C MET A 23 3.12 -0.38 -1.92
N SER A 24 1.87 -0.12 -2.28
CA SER A 24 0.77 -0.03 -1.35
C SER A 24 0.36 -1.41 -0.84
N ALA A 25 -0.27 -1.45 0.33
CA ALA A 25 -0.79 -2.70 0.89
C ALA A 25 -1.85 -3.38 0.00
N SER A 26 -2.52 -2.63 -0.88
CA SER A 26 -3.46 -3.20 -1.86
C SER A 26 -2.72 -3.94 -2.97
N GLU A 27 -1.71 -3.31 -3.57
CA GLU A 27 -0.89 -3.93 -4.63
C GLU A 27 -0.18 -5.20 -4.11
N ILE A 28 0.35 -5.16 -2.88
CA ILE A 28 0.97 -6.34 -2.25
C ILE A 28 -0.05 -7.46 -2.02
N ALA A 29 -1.27 -7.11 -1.61
CA ALA A 29 -2.34 -8.08 -1.40
C ALA A 29 -2.74 -8.79 -2.70
N GLU A 30 -2.78 -8.04 -3.81
CA GLU A 30 -3.06 -8.58 -5.14
C GLU A 30 -1.96 -9.55 -5.60
N VAL A 31 -0.68 -9.17 -5.46
CA VAL A 31 0.45 -10.04 -5.83
C VAL A 31 0.46 -11.34 -5.04
N LEU A 32 0.23 -11.27 -3.73
CA LEU A 32 0.29 -12.44 -2.84
C LEU A 32 -1.00 -13.26 -2.82
N GLY A 33 -2.09 -12.75 -3.41
CA GLY A 33 -3.41 -13.37 -3.35
C GLY A 33 -3.99 -13.44 -1.93
N ILE A 34 -3.66 -12.48 -1.08
CA ILE A 34 -4.14 -12.37 0.31
C ILE A 34 -4.99 -11.11 0.52
N SER A 35 -5.56 -10.93 1.70
CA SER A 35 -6.28 -9.69 2.00
C SER A 35 -5.31 -8.57 2.38
N LYS A 36 -5.67 -7.33 2.03
CA LYS A 36 -5.00 -6.11 2.53
C LYS A 36 -4.92 -6.08 4.06
N PHE A 37 -5.91 -6.65 4.75
CA PHE A 37 -5.90 -6.75 6.20
C PHE A 37 -4.75 -7.62 6.71
N GLN A 38 -4.47 -8.76 6.07
CA GLN A 38 -3.32 -9.58 6.44
C GLN A 38 -2.00 -8.91 6.14
N VAL A 39 -1.88 -8.17 5.03
CA VAL A 39 -0.68 -7.35 4.76
C VAL A 39 -0.44 -6.36 5.91
N ASN A 40 -1.48 -5.64 6.34
CA ASN A 40 -1.39 -4.73 7.49
C ASN A 40 -1.05 -5.47 8.80
N LYS A 41 -1.63 -6.67 9.01
CA LYS A 41 -1.33 -7.50 10.18
C LYS A 41 0.15 -7.89 10.20
N ILE A 42 0.71 -8.33 9.08
CA ILE A 42 2.14 -8.66 8.95
C ILE A 42 3.00 -7.45 9.35
N VAL A 43 2.73 -6.28 8.77
CA VAL A 43 3.49 -5.06 9.10
C VAL A 43 3.39 -4.68 10.58
N ASN A 44 2.20 -4.80 11.18
CA ASN A 44 2.01 -4.50 12.59
C ASN A 44 2.77 -5.50 13.48
N GLU A 45 2.76 -6.79 13.14
CA GLU A 45 3.49 -7.81 13.88
C GLU A 45 5.01 -7.63 13.78
N LEU A 46 5.53 -7.22 12.62
CA LEU A 46 6.94 -6.85 12.46
C LEU A 46 7.32 -5.64 13.34
N ARG A 47 6.50 -4.57 13.31
CA ARG A 47 6.76 -3.36 14.12
C ARG A 47 6.72 -3.61 15.62
N LYS A 48 5.79 -4.45 16.10
CA LYS A 48 5.74 -4.87 17.51
C LYS A 48 7.02 -5.59 17.97
N ARG A 49 7.73 -6.22 17.05
CA ARG A 49 9.01 -6.92 17.29
C ARG A 49 10.22 -6.02 17.05
N GLY A 50 10.02 -4.70 16.93
CA GLY A 50 11.10 -3.74 16.73
C GLY A 50 11.61 -3.64 15.30
N ILE A 51 10.98 -4.32 14.34
CA ILE A 51 11.39 -4.25 12.93
C ILE A 51 10.80 -2.99 12.29
N ASN A 52 11.65 -2.09 11.83
CA ASN A 52 11.21 -0.92 11.08
C ASN A 52 10.74 -1.33 9.68
N VAL A 53 9.48 -1.03 9.36
CA VAL A 53 8.89 -1.27 8.05
C VAL A 53 8.47 0.09 7.46
N PRO A 54 9.33 0.73 6.64
CA PRO A 54 9.05 2.04 6.08
C PRO A 54 7.85 1.96 5.13
N LYS A 55 6.91 2.89 5.28
CA LYS A 55 5.74 2.98 4.41
C LYS A 55 6.12 3.75 3.15
N LYS A 56 5.58 3.36 1.99
CA LYS A 56 5.67 4.15 0.75
C LYS A 56 5.33 5.61 1.01
N ILE A 57 6.34 6.49 0.91
CA ILE A 57 6.18 7.94 0.98
C ILE A 57 5.77 8.39 -0.42
N GLY A 58 4.47 8.34 -0.70
CA GLY A 58 3.93 9.03 -1.87
C GLY A 58 3.72 10.49 -1.54
N ARG A 59 4.30 11.42 -2.32
CA ARG A 59 3.79 12.79 -2.37
C ARG A 59 2.33 12.69 -2.83
N LYS A 60 1.39 12.81 -1.89
CA LYS A 60 -0.02 13.01 -2.23
C LYS A 60 -0.12 14.41 -2.83
N VAL A 61 0.00 14.50 -4.15
CA VAL A 61 -0.54 15.67 -4.82
C VAL A 61 -2.06 15.57 -4.64
N ASN A 62 -2.65 16.59 -4.04
CA ASN A 62 -4.09 16.64 -3.84
C ASN A 62 -4.76 16.66 -5.22
N VAL A 63 -5.63 15.67 -5.46
CA VAL A 63 -6.35 15.51 -6.74
C VAL A 63 -7.21 16.73 -7.07
N TYR A 64 -7.72 17.42 -6.05
CA TYR A 64 -8.50 18.65 -6.24
C TYR A 64 -7.62 19.80 -6.70
N ASP A 65 -6.40 19.91 -6.17
CA ASP A 65 -5.45 20.95 -6.60
C ASP A 65 -5.03 20.73 -8.07
N GLN A 66 -4.82 19.47 -8.48
CA GLN A 66 -4.57 19.15 -9.89
C GLN A 66 -5.73 19.55 -10.79
N PHE A 67 -6.97 19.27 -10.36
CA PHE A 67 -8.17 19.61 -11.13
C PHE A 67 -8.40 21.12 -11.21
N ILE A 68 -8.18 21.86 -10.12
CA ILE A 68 -8.25 23.32 -10.11
C ILE A 68 -7.23 23.93 -11.08
N GLU A 69 -6.00 23.41 -11.14
CA GLU A 69 -4.99 23.85 -12.10
C GLU A 69 -5.36 23.54 -13.56
N MET A 70 -6.02 22.41 -13.82
CA MET A 70 -6.59 22.11 -15.15
C MET A 70 -7.63 23.16 -15.57
N LEU A 71 -8.59 23.47 -14.69
CA LEU A 71 -9.62 24.49 -14.97
C LEU A 71 -9.03 25.89 -15.20
N LYS A 72 -7.97 26.26 -14.48
CA LYS A 72 -7.27 27.54 -14.69
C LYS A 72 -6.56 27.62 -16.04
N LYS A 73 -6.04 26.49 -16.55
CA LYS A 73 -5.40 26.44 -17.88
C LYS A 73 -6.42 26.57 -19.01
N GLU A 74 -7.57 25.90 -18.90
CA GLU A 74 -8.63 25.97 -19.90
C GLU A 74 -9.26 27.37 -20.01
N LYS A 75 -9.41 28.10 -18.90
CA LYS A 75 -9.93 29.49 -18.91
C LYS A 75 -8.95 30.54 -19.46
N LYS A 76 -7.69 30.19 -19.67
CA LYS A 76 -6.65 31.09 -20.19
C LYS A 76 -6.39 30.92 -21.70
N SER A 77 -7.03 29.94 -22.35
CA SER A 77 -7.06 29.76 -23.81
C SER A 77 -8.37 30.27 -24.38
#